data_AF-R5I7H6-F1
#
_entry.id   AF-R5I7H6-F1
#
_cell.length_a   1.000
_cell.length_b   1.000
_cell.length_c   1.000
_cell.angle_alpha   90.00
_cell.angle_beta   90.00
_cell.angle_gamma   90.00
#
_symmetry.space_group_name_H-M   'P 1'
#
loop_
_entity.id
_entity.type
_entity.pdbx_description
1 polymer ?
#
loop_
_entity_poly.entity_id
_entity_poly.type
_entity_poly.pdbx_seq_one_letter_code
_entity_poly.pdbx_strand_id
1 'polypeptide(L)' 'MKFETLINLAGSVIFGLLGITALIGAIFFGAWWHFVTFGMCALMAYVLYTDDEYGTESVATFFKRKNSK' A
#
# COMPACT_ATOMS: atom_id res chain seq x y z
N MET A 1 11.35 13.14 4.64
CA MET A 1 11.17 11.83 3.98
C MET A 1 12.06 11.83 2.77
N LYS A 2 12.87 10.79 2.54
CA LYS A 2 13.67 10.68 1.30
C LYS A 2 12.73 10.53 0.10
N PHE A 3 13.21 10.85 -1.09
CA PHE A 3 12.40 10.77 -2.32
C PHE A 3 11.93 9.34 -2.60
N GLU A 4 12.77 8.34 -2.39
CA GLU A 4 12.39 6.92 -2.55
C GLU A 4 11.27 6.52 -1.59
N THR A 5 11.40 6.89 -0.31
CA THR A 5 10.33 6.64 0.68
C THR A 5 9.02 7.35 0.31
N LEU A 6 9.09 8.54 -0.29
CA LEU A 6 7.90 9.26 -0.77
C LEU A 6 7.23 8.53 -1.95
N ILE A 7 8.01 7.99 -2.89
CA ILE A 7 7.51 7.15 -3.99
C ILE A 7 6.82 5.91 -3.43
N ASN A 8 7.47 5.22 -2.48
CA ASN A 8 6.92 4.04 -1.83
C ASN A 8 5.60 4.36 -1.11
N LEU A 9 5.52 5.50 -0.42
CA LEU A 9 4.27 5.97 0.19
C LEU A 9 3.20 6.24 -0.88
N ALA A 10 3.52 6.96 -1.95
CA ALA A 10 2.56 7.28 -3.00
C ALA A 10 2.03 6.02 -3.68
N GLY A 11 2.93 5.08 -4.03
CA GLY A 11 2.56 3.79 -4.59
C GLY A 11 1.69 2.96 -3.64
N SER A 12 2.03 2.92 -2.35
CA SER A 12 1.24 2.24 -1.32
C SER A 12 -0.19 2.80 -1.24
N VAL A 13 -0.35 4.12 -1.28
CA VAL A 13 -1.69 4.75 -1.31
C VAL A 13 -2.45 4.43 -2.60
N ILE A 14 -1.79 4.50 -3.77
CA ILE A 14 -2.42 4.18 -5.06
C ILE A 14 -2.92 2.74 -5.08
N PHE A 15 -2.09 1.78 -4.70
CA PHE A 15 -2.48 0.37 -4.61
C PHE A 15 -3.55 0.14 -3.54
N GLY A 16 -3.49 0.84 -2.41
CA GLY A 16 -4.53 0.79 -1.39
C GLY A 16 -5.90 1.24 -1.93
N LEU A 17 -5.95 2.36 -2.66
CA LEU A 17 -7.17 2.87 -3.29
C LEU A 17 -7.71 1.92 -4.36
N LEU A 18 -6.84 1.39 -5.23
CA LEU A 18 -7.20 0.39 -6.23
C LEU A 18 -7.73 -0.91 -5.59
N GLY A 19 -7.14 -1.33 -4.47
CA GLY A 19 -7.62 -2.47 -3.71
C GLY A 19 -9.03 -2.22 -3.16
N ILE A 20 -9.27 -1.05 -2.56
CA ILE A 20 -10.58 -0.68 -2.02
C ILE A 20 -11.64 -0.65 -3.13
N THR A 21 -11.34 -0.07 -4.29
CA THR A 21 -12.30 -0.04 -5.41
C THR A 21 -12.61 -1.45 -5.94
N ALA A 22 -11.60 -2.32 -6.02
CA ALA A 22 -11.81 -3.74 -6.36
C ALA A 22 -12.68 -4.45 -5.31
N LEU A 23 -12.44 -4.21 -4.02
CA LEU A 23 -13.23 -4.80 -2.94
C LEU A 23 -14.70 -4.35 -3.00
N ILE A 24 -14.96 -3.07 -3.26
CA ILE A 24 -16.31 -2.54 -3.48
C ILE A 24 -16.96 -3.27 -4.67
N GLY A 25 -16.24 -3.43 -5.79
CA GLY A 25 -16.69 -4.19 -6.94
C GLY A 25 -17.08 -5.64 -6.59
N ALA A 26 -16.23 -6.31 -5.82
CA ALA A 26 -16.45 -7.69 -5.41
C ALA A 26 -17.71 -7.86 -4.53
N ILE A 27 -17.89 -6.97 -3.54
CA ILE A 27 -18.98 -7.05 -2.56
C ILE A 27 -20.33 -6.63 -3.16
N PHE A 28 -20.37 -5.48 -3.86
CA PHE A 28 -21.64 -4.86 -4.26
C PHE A 28 -22.14 -5.34 -5.63
N PHE A 29 -21.27 -5.91 -6.47
CA PHE A 29 -21.63 -6.33 -7.84
C PHE A 29 -21.44 -7.84 -8.07
N GLY A 30 -21.16 -8.62 -7.02
CA GLY A 30 -21.00 -10.08 -7.12
C GLY A 30 -19.81 -10.52 -7.98
N ALA A 31 -18.88 -9.62 -8.26
CA ALA A 31 -17.78 -9.84 -9.18
C ALA A 31 -16.59 -10.48 -8.45
N TRP A 32 -16.72 -11.78 -8.12
CA TRP A 32 -15.83 -12.51 -7.21
C TRP A 32 -14.34 -12.45 -7.60
N TRP A 33 -14.01 -12.35 -8.89
CA TRP A 33 -12.63 -12.22 -9.37
C TRP A 33 -11.92 -10.98 -8.82
N HIS A 34 -12.66 -9.91 -8.46
CA HIS A 34 -12.07 -8.72 -7.85
C HIS A 34 -11.51 -8.96 -6.44
N PHE A 35 -11.87 -10.06 -5.75
CA PHE A 35 -11.20 -10.43 -4.50
C PHE A 35 -9.71 -10.76 -4.71
N VAL A 36 -9.37 -11.38 -5.84
CA VAL A 36 -7.97 -11.65 -6.21
C VAL A 36 -7.24 -10.34 -6.48
N THR A 37 -7.88 -9.42 -7.22
CA THR A 37 -7.34 -8.08 -7.48
C THR A 37 -7.11 -7.31 -6.17
N PHE A 38 -8.09 -7.32 -5.27
CA PHE A 38 -7.94 -6.72 -3.94
C PHE A 38 -6.75 -7.30 -3.18
N GLY A 39 -6.63 -8.64 -3.15
CA GLY A 39 -5.51 -9.32 -2.47
C GLY A 39 -4.14 -8.90 -3.02
N MET A 40 -3.99 -8.85 -4.35
CA MET A 40 -2.75 -8.42 -5.00
C MET A 40 -2.44 -6.95 -4.75
N CYS A 41 -3.45 -6.07 -4.81
CA CYS A 41 -3.29 -4.66 -4.50
C CYS A 41 -2.91 -4.44 -3.03
N ALA A 42 -3.54 -5.15 -2.09
CA ALA A 42 -3.22 -5.08 -0.68
C ALA A 42 -1.79 -5.59 -0.39
N LEU A 43 -1.37 -6.69 -1.02
CA LEU A 43 -0.01 -7.21 -0.94
C LEU A 43 1.00 -6.17 -1.43
N MET A 44 0.78 -5.58 -2.60
CA MET A 44 1.68 -4.57 -3.17
C MET A 44 1.74 -3.31 -2.30
N ALA A 45 0.58 -2.84 -1.80
CA ALA A 45 0.52 -1.71 -0.90
C ALA A 45 1.30 -1.97 0.41
N TYR A 46 1.24 -3.20 0.93
CA TYR A 46 2.00 -3.63 2.10
C TYR A 46 3.51 -3.67 1.81
N VAL A 47 3.93 -4.30 0.71
CA VAL A 47 5.33 -4.37 0.29
C VAL A 47 5.92 -2.97 0.21
N LEU A 48 5.28 -2.05 -0.51
CA LEU A 48 5.74 -0.66 -0.63
C LEU A 48 5.75 0.09 0.72
N TYR A 49 4.84 -0.26 1.64
CA TYR A 49 4.81 0.35 2.97
C TYR A 49 5.96 -0.11 3.86
N THR A 50 6.36 -1.39 3.74
CA THR A 50 7.41 -2.00 4.56
C THR A 50 8.80 -1.99 3.93
N ASP A 51 8.89 -1.72 2.62
CA ASP A 51 10.15 -1.75 1.86
C ASP A 51 11.21 -0.80 2.44
N ASP A 52 12.34 -1.38 2.82
CA ASP A 52 13.53 -0.73 3.38
C ASP A 52 14.82 -1.09 2.62
N GLU A 53 14.70 -1.60 1.38
CA GLU A 53 15.87 -1.91 0.56
C GLU A 53 16.67 -0.66 0.16
N TYR A 54 17.90 -0.89 -0.31
CA TYR A 54 18.81 0.15 -0.83
C TYR A 54 19.18 1.28 0.16
N GLY A 55 19.11 1.03 1.47
CA GLY A 55 19.41 2.07 2.47
C GLY A 55 18.35 3.17 2.52
N THR A 56 17.17 2.88 1.96
CA THR A 56 15.98 3.71 2.08
C THR A 56 15.26 3.38 3.36
N GLU A 57 14.70 4.40 4.01
CA GLU A 57 13.88 4.17 5.19
C GLU A 57 12.49 3.72 4.74
N SER A 58 11.93 2.67 5.34
CA SER A 58 10.55 2.28 5.05
C SER A 58 9.53 3.30 5.53
N VAL A 59 8.39 3.36 4.83
CA VAL A 59 7.27 4.24 5.19
C VAL A 59 6.78 3.93 6.60
N ALA A 60 6.70 2.65 6.98
CA ALA A 60 6.38 2.19 8.32
C ALA A 60 7.31 2.81 9.39
N THR A 61 8.63 2.73 9.16
CA THR A 61 9.64 3.26 10.09
C THR A 61 9.56 4.78 10.20
N PHE A 62 9.36 5.45 9.06
CA PHE A 62 9.19 6.90 9.01
C PHE A 62 8.04 7.38 9.91
N PHE A 63 6.86 6.74 9.80
CA PHE A 63 5.71 7.08 10.64
C PHE A 63 5.91 6.71 12.10
N LYS A 64 6.54 5.57 12.39
CA LYS A 64 6.86 5.17 13.77
C LYS A 64 7.77 6.20 14.45
N ARG A 65 8.81 6.68 13.75
CA ARG A 65 9.70 7.74 14.25
C ARG A 65 8.96 9.07 14.42
N LYS A 66 8.06 9.42 13.51
CA LYS A 66 7.27 10.66 13.58
C LYS A 66 6.31 10.65 14.78
N ASN A 67 5.67 9.53 15.08
CA ASN A 67 4.72 9.39 16.19
C ASN A 67 5.41 9.25 17.56
N SER A 68 6.70 8.91 17.58
CA SER A 68 7.50 8.81 18.80
C SER A 68 8.19 10.14 19.19
N LYS A 69 8.03 11.19 18.36
CA LYS A 69 8.45 12.56 18.64
C LYS A 69 7.25 13.40 19.03
#